data_AF-A0A432QWU6-F1
#
_entry.id   AF-A0A432QWU6-F1
#
_cell.length_a   1.000
_cell.length_b   1.000
_cell.length_c   1.000
_cell.angle_alpha   90.00
_cell.angle_beta   90.00
_cell.angle_gamma   90.00
#
_symmetry.space_group_name_H-M   'P 1'
#
loop_
_entity.id
_entity.type
_entity.pdbx_description
1 polymer ?
#
loop_
_entity_poly.entity_id
_entity_poly.type
_entity_poly.pdbx_seq_one_letter_code
_entity_poly.pdbx_strand_id
1 'polypeptide(L)'
;MNKLTTALLATSLVASAALAEGTVLAQKTDRDVTKLTPTSKAWEYVKATTIHLYPQTTVTMNDKKANAINKNAKAKEARVKAIYDNKNIAFLLEWPDGTKSIQQGYRSDVYGDGFAVQLPVNYKDPTKLPYIGMGSDGRPVVIHLQKAVQPIYEPNGHGDVSDQQNVLSKNKFGKEIDAYQEKVAKLAVTDYQRSFISEGFRSMTEIKDGSEKFSADMVYGHKAWKGTMIRPLKDAYLNLKGAFPVAFAAWDGAKMNRDGLKLLSGWIPVKLVGQSGGHKLVKTLTQPVKGDVENGKNLVMQNGCMGCHYIPGMSAPGYMAPGLANIGGYATADYLRESIVDPNAVIVPGYNRNAHPNTPWYNVVDGKRQSTMPPYPLDEKSLNDIVAYLKTLKSEVK
;
A
#
# COMPACT_ATOMS: atom_id res chain seq x y z
N MET A 1 14.08 -28.75 -32.39
CA MET A 1 13.92 -27.29 -32.25
C MET A 1 12.43 -26.96 -32.29
N ASN A 2 11.77 -26.93 -31.13
CA ASN A 2 10.34 -26.62 -31.05
C ASN A 2 10.14 -25.12 -31.24
N LYS A 3 9.50 -24.74 -32.35
CA LYS A 3 9.05 -23.38 -32.62
C LYS A 3 8.03 -22.98 -31.55
N LEU A 4 8.40 -22.06 -30.66
CA LEU A 4 7.43 -21.34 -29.83
C LEU A 4 6.53 -20.53 -30.77
N THR A 5 5.29 -20.96 -30.92
CA THR A 5 4.24 -20.20 -31.60
C THR A 5 3.90 -18.96 -30.77
N THR A 6 4.37 -17.81 -31.22
CA THR A 6 3.90 -16.49 -30.81
C THR A 6 2.46 -16.30 -31.32
N ALA A 7 1.47 -16.86 -30.61
CA ALA A 7 0.08 -16.54 -30.88
C ALA A 7 -0.19 -15.12 -30.37
N LEU A 8 -0.91 -14.29 -31.12
CA LEU A 8 -1.38 -12.96 -30.73
C LEU A 8 -2.30 -13.06 -29.51
N LEU A 9 -2.17 -12.14 -28.53
CA LEU A 9 -3.33 -11.82 -27.69
C LEU A 9 -4.36 -11.19 -28.63
N ALA A 10 -5.56 -11.78 -28.72
CA ALA A 10 -6.68 -11.13 -29.38
C ALA A 10 -7.00 -9.84 -28.61
N THR A 11 -6.54 -8.71 -29.13
CA THR A 11 -6.95 -7.38 -28.70
C THR A 11 -8.41 -7.22 -29.10
N SER A 12 -9.34 -7.62 -28.23
CA SER A 12 -10.67 -7.06 -28.28
C SER A 12 -10.52 -5.58 -27.91
N LEU A 13 -10.48 -4.69 -28.91
CA LEU A 13 -10.72 -3.27 -28.71
C LEU A 13 -12.12 -3.14 -28.11
N VAL A 14 -12.19 -3.11 -26.79
CA VAL A 14 -13.42 -2.71 -26.10
C VAL A 14 -13.55 -1.22 -26.34
N ALA A 15 -14.68 -0.84 -26.96
CA ALA A 15 -15.05 0.54 -27.22
C ALA A 15 -14.80 1.41 -25.98
N SER A 16 -13.93 2.41 -26.16
CA SER A 16 -13.60 3.42 -25.17
C SER A 16 -14.84 4.28 -24.89
N ALA A 17 -15.70 3.85 -23.97
CA ALA A 17 -16.44 4.82 -23.19
C ALA A 17 -15.41 5.77 -22.55
N ALA A 18 -15.69 7.08 -22.49
CA ALA A 18 -14.83 8.02 -21.79
C ALA A 18 -14.73 7.57 -20.32
N LEU A 19 -13.62 6.92 -19.98
CA LEU A 19 -13.41 6.30 -18.67
C LEU A 19 -12.87 7.34 -17.70
N ALA A 20 -13.34 7.27 -16.46
CA ALA A 20 -12.92 8.19 -15.40
C ALA A 20 -11.40 8.09 -15.19
N GLU A 21 -10.74 9.23 -15.28
CA GLU A 21 -9.31 9.39 -14.97
C GLU A 21 -9.00 8.80 -13.59
N GLY A 22 -7.88 8.09 -13.48
CA GLY A 22 -7.49 7.40 -12.24
C GLY A 22 -8.12 6.02 -12.00
N THR A 23 -8.86 5.44 -12.96
CA THR A 23 -9.31 4.03 -12.89
C THR A 23 -8.27 3.08 -13.52
N VAL A 24 -7.96 1.98 -12.83
CA VAL A 24 -7.15 0.88 -13.39
C VAL A 24 -8.07 -0.08 -14.15
N LEU A 25 -7.79 -0.28 -15.44
CA LEU A 25 -8.52 -1.24 -16.26
C LEU A 25 -7.78 -2.57 -16.25
N ALA A 26 -8.36 -3.58 -15.60
CA ALA A 26 -7.83 -4.93 -15.64
C ALA A 26 -8.27 -5.59 -16.95
N GLN A 27 -7.32 -5.76 -17.87
CA GLN A 27 -7.58 -6.32 -19.19
C GLN A 27 -7.84 -7.83 -19.08
N LYS A 28 -8.91 -8.30 -19.71
CA LYS A 28 -9.22 -9.73 -19.78
C LYS A 28 -8.26 -10.43 -20.74
N THR A 29 -7.83 -11.64 -20.39
CA THR A 29 -7.13 -12.58 -21.28
C THR A 29 -7.63 -14.00 -21.05
N ASP A 30 -7.45 -14.88 -22.04
CA ASP A 30 -7.72 -16.32 -21.90
C ASP A 30 -6.46 -17.11 -21.49
N ARG A 31 -5.32 -16.43 -21.33
CA ARG A 31 -4.06 -17.04 -20.88
C ARG A 31 -3.98 -17.08 -19.36
N ASP A 32 -3.29 -18.09 -18.86
CA ASP A 32 -2.99 -18.23 -17.43
C ASP A 32 -2.13 -17.06 -16.94
N VAL A 33 -2.70 -16.17 -16.11
CA VAL A 33 -1.96 -15.03 -15.58
C VAL A 33 -1.02 -15.41 -14.44
N THR A 34 -1.11 -16.61 -13.87
CA THR A 34 -0.25 -17.06 -12.75
C THR A 34 1.21 -17.26 -13.15
N LYS A 35 1.51 -17.20 -14.47
CA LYS A 35 2.86 -17.32 -15.03
C LYS A 35 3.50 -15.96 -15.34
N LEU A 36 2.81 -14.86 -15.07
CA LEU A 36 3.36 -13.53 -15.34
C LEU A 36 4.49 -13.20 -14.36
N THR A 37 5.45 -12.44 -14.88
CA THR A 37 6.60 -11.88 -14.16
C THR A 37 6.66 -10.37 -14.43
N PRO A 38 7.47 -9.60 -13.69
CA PRO A 38 7.64 -8.16 -13.94
C PRO A 38 8.16 -7.79 -15.34
N THR A 39 8.76 -8.76 -16.05
CA THR A 39 9.34 -8.58 -17.39
C THR A 39 8.53 -9.24 -18.49
N SER A 40 7.37 -9.81 -18.17
CA SER A 40 6.53 -10.49 -19.16
C SER A 40 6.03 -9.56 -20.26
N LYS A 41 6.17 -9.97 -21.53
CA LYS A 41 5.72 -9.20 -22.71
C LYS A 41 4.22 -8.88 -22.71
N ALA A 42 3.41 -9.65 -21.99
CA ALA A 42 1.97 -9.40 -21.86
C ALA A 42 1.67 -7.96 -21.37
N TRP A 43 2.55 -7.37 -20.56
CA TRP A 43 2.40 -6.00 -20.05
C TRP A 43 2.52 -4.91 -21.12
N GLU A 44 3.07 -5.21 -22.30
CA GLU A 44 3.18 -4.26 -23.41
C GLU A 44 1.82 -3.96 -24.05
N TYR A 45 0.86 -4.88 -23.92
CA TYR A 45 -0.49 -4.77 -24.50
C TYR A 45 -1.54 -4.20 -23.53
N VAL A 46 -1.10 -3.78 -22.34
CA VAL A 46 -2.00 -3.27 -21.29
C VAL A 46 -1.72 -1.79 -21.07
N LYS A 47 -2.78 -0.99 -21.14
CA LYS A 47 -2.70 0.44 -20.84
C LYS A 47 -2.28 0.63 -19.38
N ALA A 48 -1.23 1.42 -19.18
CA ALA A 48 -0.84 1.87 -17.85
C ALA A 48 -1.78 2.96 -17.34
N THR A 49 -2.15 2.87 -16.08
CA THR A 49 -2.80 3.95 -15.33
C THR A 49 -1.73 4.62 -14.47
N THR A 50 -1.55 5.93 -14.65
CA THR A 50 -0.70 6.73 -13.78
C THR A 50 -1.37 6.92 -12.43
N ILE A 51 -0.61 6.67 -11.37
CA ILE A 51 -1.02 6.85 -9.98
C ILE A 51 0.04 7.66 -9.24
N HIS A 52 -0.30 8.14 -8.05
CA HIS A 52 0.61 8.89 -7.20
C HIS A 52 0.78 8.18 -5.86
N LEU A 53 2.03 8.03 -5.44
CA LEU A 53 2.40 7.47 -4.14
C LEU A 53 2.84 8.62 -3.24
N TYR A 54 2.00 8.98 -2.27
CA TYR A 54 2.22 10.10 -1.35
C TYR A 54 2.91 9.64 -0.05
N PRO A 55 3.76 10.46 0.56
CA PRO A 55 4.39 10.12 1.84
C PRO A 55 3.35 9.96 2.96
N GLN A 56 3.41 8.83 3.66
CA GLN A 56 2.60 8.61 4.86
C GLN A 56 3.10 9.50 5.99
N THR A 57 2.24 10.41 6.47
CA THR A 57 2.57 11.37 7.53
C THR A 57 1.67 11.25 8.76
N THR A 58 0.81 10.24 8.80
CA THR A 58 -0.11 10.01 9.92
C THR A 58 0.63 9.70 11.23
N VAL A 59 1.66 8.86 11.19
CA VAL A 59 2.38 8.38 12.38
C VAL A 59 3.87 8.66 12.22
N THR A 60 4.50 9.15 13.29
CA THR A 60 5.95 9.41 13.34
C THR A 60 6.70 8.22 13.90
N MET A 61 7.87 7.92 13.33
CA MET A 61 8.70 6.81 13.80
C MET A 61 9.47 7.21 15.07
N ASN A 62 9.77 6.23 15.93
CA ASN A 62 10.75 6.40 17.02
C ASN A 62 12.20 6.29 16.48
N ASP A 63 12.52 7.06 15.43
CA ASP A 63 13.81 7.05 14.74
C ASP A 63 14.08 8.45 14.17
N LYS A 64 14.91 9.21 14.88
CA LYS A 64 15.23 10.60 14.55
C LYS A 64 15.89 10.72 13.16
N LYS A 65 16.75 9.77 12.80
CA LYS A 65 17.49 9.80 11.53
C LYS A 65 16.54 9.55 10.35
N ALA A 66 15.70 8.52 10.44
CA ALA A 66 14.72 8.22 9.41
C ALA A 66 13.72 9.37 9.23
N ASN A 67 13.25 9.97 10.34
CA ASN A 67 12.36 11.14 10.29
C ASN A 67 13.03 12.34 9.62
N ALA A 68 14.30 12.63 9.93
CA ALA A 68 15.03 13.75 9.34
C ALA A 68 15.21 13.57 7.82
N ILE A 69 15.60 12.38 7.37
CA ILE A 69 15.80 12.06 5.95
C ILE A 69 14.50 12.23 5.14
N ASN A 70 13.35 11.93 5.74
CA ASN A 70 12.05 11.93 5.07
C ASN A 70 11.19 13.16 5.34
N LYS A 71 11.68 14.15 6.10
CA LYS A 71 10.91 15.36 6.48
C LYS A 71 10.26 16.07 5.28
N ASN A 72 10.97 16.10 4.15
CA ASN A 72 10.55 16.75 2.91
C ASN A 72 10.26 15.74 1.80
N ALA A 73 9.90 14.51 2.14
CA ALA A 73 9.58 13.48 1.16
C ALA A 73 8.50 13.99 0.19
N LYS A 74 8.71 13.72 -1.10
CA LYS A 74 7.80 14.11 -2.17
C LYS A 74 6.99 12.91 -2.63
N ALA A 75 5.83 13.18 -3.22
CA ALA A 75 5.08 12.13 -3.87
C ALA A 75 5.84 11.65 -5.11
N LYS A 76 5.71 10.37 -5.44
CA LYS A 76 6.26 9.80 -6.67
C LYS A 76 5.14 9.48 -7.64
N GLU A 77 5.37 9.75 -8.93
CA GLU A 77 4.54 9.15 -9.99
C GLU A 77 4.87 7.66 -10.11
N ALA A 78 3.85 6.81 -10.15
CA ALA A 78 3.98 5.39 -10.43
C ALA A 78 2.97 4.96 -11.50
N ARG A 79 3.17 3.79 -12.09
CA ARG A 79 2.31 3.26 -13.14
C ARG A 79 1.80 1.90 -12.74
N VAL A 80 0.50 1.66 -12.94
CA VAL A 80 -0.14 0.39 -12.65
C VAL A 80 -0.74 -0.20 -13.93
N LYS A 81 -0.54 -1.49 -14.13
CA LYS A 81 -1.25 -2.31 -15.12
C LYS A 81 -1.92 -3.48 -14.43
N ALA A 82 -3.01 -3.98 -15.00
CA ALA A 82 -3.68 -5.16 -14.49
C ALA A 82 -4.18 -6.07 -15.63
N ILE A 83 -4.03 -7.39 -15.45
CA ILE A 83 -4.52 -8.43 -16.36
C ILE A 83 -5.26 -9.49 -15.54
N TYR A 84 -6.34 -10.06 -16.06
CA TYR A 84 -7.08 -11.13 -15.38
C TYR A 84 -7.57 -12.21 -16.35
N ASP A 85 -7.71 -13.46 -15.87
CA ASP A 85 -8.10 -14.65 -16.66
C ASP A 85 -9.45 -15.27 -16.23
N ASN A 86 -10.28 -14.48 -15.56
CA ASN A 86 -11.51 -14.88 -14.84
C ASN A 86 -11.33 -15.76 -13.61
N LYS A 87 -10.12 -16.28 -13.35
CA LYS A 87 -9.80 -17.04 -12.13
C LYS A 87 -8.88 -16.25 -11.21
N ASN A 88 -7.90 -15.56 -11.81
CA ASN A 88 -6.82 -14.84 -11.16
C ASN A 88 -6.71 -13.44 -11.74
N ILE A 89 -6.04 -12.56 -11.00
CA ILE A 89 -5.66 -11.22 -11.41
C ILE A 89 -4.19 -10.99 -11.08
N ALA A 90 -3.49 -10.33 -12.01
CA ALA A 90 -2.13 -9.87 -11.86
C ALA A 90 -2.10 -8.34 -11.92
N PHE A 91 -1.36 -7.73 -11.01
CA PHE A 91 -0.99 -6.31 -11.03
C PHE A 91 0.49 -6.17 -11.36
N LEU A 92 0.85 -5.15 -12.14
CA LEU A 92 2.22 -4.65 -12.27
C LEU A 92 2.25 -3.22 -11.76
N LEU A 93 3.10 -2.96 -10.77
CA LEU A 93 3.44 -1.62 -10.30
C LEU A 93 4.85 -1.27 -10.79
N GLU A 94 4.99 -0.12 -11.45
CA GLU A 94 6.28 0.44 -11.86
C GLU A 94 6.49 1.76 -11.13
N TRP A 95 7.60 1.93 -10.42
CA TRP A 95 7.90 3.18 -9.69
C TRP A 95 9.38 3.57 -9.80
N PRO A 96 9.70 4.87 -9.90
CA PRO A 96 11.07 5.34 -9.97
C PRO A 96 11.78 5.19 -8.63
N ASP A 97 13.01 4.69 -8.70
CA ASP A 97 13.94 4.64 -7.58
C ASP A 97 15.36 4.84 -8.08
N GLY A 98 16.06 5.82 -7.51
CA GLY A 98 17.45 6.08 -7.89
C GLY A 98 18.42 5.02 -7.36
N THR A 99 17.95 4.15 -6.48
CA THR A 99 18.76 3.17 -5.77
C THR A 99 18.17 1.77 -5.91
N LYS A 100 19.05 0.76 -5.79
CA LYS A 100 18.69 -0.63 -5.63
C LYS A 100 19.03 -1.03 -4.21
N SER A 101 18.14 -0.72 -3.26
CA SER A 101 18.36 -1.04 -1.86
C SER A 101 17.91 -2.47 -1.60
N ILE A 102 18.87 -3.32 -1.21
CA ILE A 102 18.61 -4.71 -0.87
C ILE A 102 18.94 -4.87 0.62
N GLN A 103 17.96 -5.34 1.41
CA GLN A 103 18.17 -5.60 2.83
C GLN A 103 19.23 -6.69 3.00
N GLN A 104 20.28 -6.37 3.74
CA GLN A 104 21.41 -7.25 4.02
C GLN A 104 21.24 -7.92 5.38
N GLY A 105 21.70 -9.17 5.54
CA GLY A 105 21.61 -9.90 6.81
C GLY A 105 22.64 -9.49 7.88
N TYR A 106 23.68 -8.73 7.52
CA TYR A 106 24.81 -8.42 8.42
C TYR A 106 24.68 -7.08 9.17
N ARG A 107 23.63 -6.28 8.92
CA ARG A 107 23.36 -5.00 9.58
C ARG A 107 21.87 -4.82 9.84
N SER A 108 21.52 -4.36 11.04
CA SER A 108 20.13 -4.13 11.45
C SER A 108 19.55 -2.78 11.03
N ASP A 109 20.38 -1.86 10.53
CA ASP A 109 19.98 -0.51 10.10
C ASP A 109 19.98 -0.33 8.57
N VAL A 110 20.03 -1.44 7.83
CA VAL A 110 19.91 -1.48 6.36
C VAL A 110 18.53 -2.01 6.01
N TYR A 111 17.85 -1.30 5.11
CA TYR A 111 16.49 -1.63 4.71
C TYR A 111 16.44 -1.86 3.19
N GLY A 112 15.60 -2.81 2.78
CA GLY A 112 15.37 -3.12 1.38
C GLY A 112 14.26 -2.26 0.80
N ASP A 113 14.33 -2.05 -0.51
CA ASP A 113 13.19 -1.56 -1.26
C ASP A 113 12.06 -2.59 -1.21
N GLY A 114 10.83 -2.16 -1.44
CA GLY A 114 9.71 -3.07 -1.45
C GLY A 114 8.45 -2.42 -1.95
N PHE A 115 7.44 -3.24 -2.23
CA PHE A 115 6.11 -2.77 -2.54
C PHE A 115 5.05 -3.64 -1.88
N ALA A 116 3.85 -3.08 -1.76
CA ALA A 116 2.70 -3.82 -1.30
C ALA A 116 1.45 -3.47 -2.08
N VAL A 117 0.54 -4.44 -2.16
CA VAL A 117 -0.80 -4.29 -2.71
C VAL A 117 -1.84 -4.63 -1.65
N GLN A 118 -2.72 -3.68 -1.37
CA GLN A 118 -3.76 -3.80 -0.36
C GLN A 118 -5.15 -3.83 -1.01
N LEU A 119 -6.01 -4.72 -0.51
CA LEU A 119 -7.38 -4.93 -0.96
C LEU A 119 -8.31 -4.97 0.26
N PRO A 120 -9.47 -4.30 0.27
CA PRO A 120 -10.40 -4.41 1.38
C PRO A 120 -11.22 -5.69 1.26
N VAL A 121 -11.49 -6.32 2.40
CA VAL A 121 -12.34 -7.51 2.50
C VAL A 121 -13.79 -7.20 2.11
N ASN A 122 -14.27 -6.01 2.50
CA ASN A 122 -15.61 -5.52 2.14
C ASN A 122 -15.51 -4.13 1.48
N TYR A 123 -16.17 -3.99 0.34
CA TYR A 123 -16.25 -2.75 -0.43
C TYR A 123 -17.64 -2.53 -1.04
N LYS A 124 -18.67 -3.20 -0.50
CA LYS A 124 -20.07 -3.03 -0.97
C LYS A 124 -20.54 -1.59 -0.85
N ASP A 125 -20.14 -0.93 0.24
CA ASP A 125 -20.30 0.52 0.40
C ASP A 125 -18.97 1.24 0.14
N PRO A 126 -18.82 1.92 -1.01
CA PRO A 126 -17.60 2.63 -1.35
C PRO A 126 -17.37 3.90 -0.51
N THR A 127 -18.38 4.34 0.27
CA THR A 127 -18.26 5.49 1.17
C THR A 127 -17.69 5.10 2.54
N LYS A 128 -17.68 3.80 2.87
CA LYS A 128 -17.24 3.24 4.14
C LYS A 128 -16.04 2.30 3.96
N LEU A 129 -15.11 2.66 3.08
CA LEU A 129 -13.90 1.87 2.87
C LEU A 129 -13.02 1.86 4.14
N PRO A 130 -12.20 0.82 4.33
CA PRO A 130 -11.25 0.78 5.43
C PRO A 130 -10.27 1.95 5.41
N TYR A 131 -9.73 2.29 6.58
CA TYR A 131 -8.61 3.22 6.67
C TYR A 131 -7.45 2.76 5.77
N ILE A 132 -6.89 3.70 5.01
CA ILE A 132 -5.86 3.39 4.01
C ILE A 132 -4.59 2.82 4.65
N GLY A 133 -4.28 3.22 5.88
CA GLY A 133 -3.17 2.71 6.68
C GLY A 133 -3.50 1.35 7.30
N MET A 134 -3.80 0.36 6.47
CA MET A 134 -3.91 -1.06 6.84
C MET A 134 -5.20 -1.44 7.56
N GLY A 135 -6.31 -0.78 7.23
CA GLY A 135 -7.64 -1.12 7.71
C GLY A 135 -8.04 -0.42 9.02
N SER A 136 -9.23 -0.72 9.50
CA SER A 136 -9.75 -0.25 10.78
C SER A 136 -10.67 -1.30 11.39
N ASP A 137 -11.05 -1.12 12.65
CA ASP A 137 -11.96 -2.03 13.36
C ASP A 137 -13.23 -2.33 12.54
N GLY A 138 -13.53 -3.62 12.33
CA GLY A 138 -14.64 -4.10 11.51
C GLY A 138 -14.53 -3.81 10.00
N ARG A 139 -13.42 -3.24 9.55
CA ARG A 139 -13.12 -2.94 8.13
C ARG A 139 -11.75 -3.52 7.77
N PRO A 140 -11.63 -4.85 7.64
CA PRO A 140 -10.35 -5.47 7.38
C PRO A 140 -9.87 -5.27 5.95
N VAL A 141 -8.55 -5.34 5.81
CA VAL A 141 -7.83 -5.37 4.53
C VAL A 141 -6.89 -6.57 4.49
N VAL A 142 -6.68 -7.08 3.28
CA VAL A 142 -5.64 -8.05 2.96
C VAL A 142 -4.50 -7.32 2.25
N ILE A 143 -3.27 -7.61 2.64
CA ILE A 143 -2.07 -6.89 2.19
C ILE A 143 -1.06 -7.92 1.70
N HIS A 144 -0.57 -7.74 0.48
CA HIS A 144 0.48 -8.55 -0.11
C HIS A 144 1.74 -7.72 -0.15
N LEU A 145 2.82 -8.18 0.45
CA LEU A 145 4.09 -7.48 0.59
C LEU A 145 5.19 -8.27 -0.12
N GLN A 146 6.02 -7.55 -0.87
CA GLN A 146 7.28 -8.05 -1.42
C GLN A 146 8.41 -7.10 -1.05
N LYS A 147 9.55 -7.64 -0.60
CA LYS A 147 10.76 -6.86 -0.29
C LYS A 147 11.98 -7.39 -1.01
N ALA A 148 12.84 -6.46 -1.43
CA ALA A 148 14.18 -6.75 -1.90
C ALA A 148 15.08 -7.09 -0.69
N VAL A 149 15.16 -8.38 -0.39
CA VAL A 149 16.08 -8.93 0.61
C VAL A 149 17.17 -9.72 -0.10
N GLN A 150 18.35 -9.78 0.50
CA GLN A 150 19.28 -10.84 0.10
C GLN A 150 18.68 -12.19 0.47
N PRO A 151 19.01 -13.25 -0.28
CA PRO A 151 18.79 -14.60 0.17
C PRO A 151 19.42 -14.78 1.54
N ILE A 152 18.58 -15.02 2.54
CA ILE A 152 19.03 -15.35 3.88
C ILE A 152 18.66 -16.81 4.11
N TYR A 153 19.64 -17.55 4.60
CA TYR A 153 19.39 -18.85 5.17
C TYR A 153 18.91 -18.65 6.61
N GLU A 154 17.60 -18.86 6.85
CA GLU A 154 17.08 -18.97 8.21
C GLU A 154 17.09 -20.45 8.64
N PRO A 155 17.99 -20.85 9.55
CA PRO A 155 18.17 -22.26 9.87
C PRO A 155 16.97 -22.92 10.60
N ASN A 156 15.93 -22.18 10.95
CA ASN A 156 14.75 -22.71 11.65
C ASN A 156 13.42 -22.55 10.88
N GLY A 157 13.45 -22.41 9.55
CA GLY A 157 12.29 -22.69 8.69
C GLY A 157 12.05 -24.20 8.45
N HIS A 158 13.08 -25.03 8.69
CA HIS A 158 13.04 -26.49 8.52
C HIS A 158 13.68 -27.28 9.69
N GLY A 159 14.11 -26.60 10.76
CA GLY A 159 14.66 -27.22 11.98
C GLY A 159 16.07 -27.82 11.84
N ASP A 160 16.83 -27.48 10.79
CA ASP A 160 18.16 -28.04 10.57
C ASP A 160 19.25 -27.15 11.18
N VAL A 161 19.79 -27.59 12.32
CA VAL A 161 20.88 -26.91 13.04
C VAL A 161 22.26 -27.42 12.62
N SER A 162 22.35 -28.48 11.82
CA SER A 162 23.63 -29.08 11.43
C SER A 162 24.46 -28.14 10.52
N ASP A 163 23.74 -27.28 9.80
CA ASP A 163 24.28 -26.26 8.90
C ASP A 163 24.45 -24.87 9.60
N GLN A 164 24.43 -24.81 10.94
CA GLN A 164 24.65 -23.58 11.74
C GLN A 164 26.11 -23.41 12.24
N GLN A 165 27.04 -24.26 11.82
CA GLN A 165 28.42 -24.18 12.29
C GLN A 165 29.18 -22.97 11.71
N ASN A 166 30.07 -22.40 12.52
CA ASN A 166 30.98 -21.34 12.08
C ASN A 166 31.82 -21.82 10.89
N VAL A 167 31.80 -21.06 9.79
CA VAL A 167 32.54 -21.33 8.55
C VAL A 167 34.05 -21.49 8.81
N LEU A 168 34.57 -20.79 9.82
CA LEU A 168 35.98 -20.87 10.27
C LEU A 168 36.29 -22.10 11.15
N SER A 169 35.26 -22.78 11.67
CA SER A 169 35.42 -24.04 12.40
C SER A 169 35.53 -25.25 11.48
N LYS A 170 35.24 -25.10 10.18
CA LYS A 170 35.36 -26.15 9.16
C LYS A 170 36.67 -26.02 8.37
N ASN A 171 37.79 -25.90 9.09
CA ASN A 171 39.12 -25.88 8.48
C ASN A 171 39.50 -27.29 8.00
N LYS A 172 39.16 -27.68 6.76
CA LYS A 172 40.07 -28.52 5.94
C LYS A 172 39.76 -28.75 4.46
N PHE A 173 38.58 -28.50 3.91
CA PHE A 173 38.29 -28.95 2.54
C PHE A 173 37.52 -27.90 1.71
N GLY A 174 38.24 -27.13 0.89
CA GLY A 174 37.65 -26.08 0.05
C GLY A 174 36.51 -26.55 -0.87
N LYS A 175 36.60 -27.76 -1.42
CA LYS A 175 35.53 -28.37 -2.23
C LYS A 175 34.25 -28.67 -1.43
N GLU A 176 34.37 -29.00 -0.15
CA GLU A 176 33.23 -29.26 0.72
C GLU A 176 32.54 -27.96 1.14
N ILE A 177 33.29 -26.85 1.27
CA ILE A 177 32.73 -25.51 1.51
C ILE A 177 31.93 -25.05 0.29
N ASP A 178 32.46 -25.21 -0.93
CA ASP A 178 31.75 -24.83 -2.15
C ASP A 178 30.46 -25.66 -2.32
N ALA A 179 30.54 -26.98 -2.15
CA ALA A 179 29.37 -27.86 -2.22
C ALA A 179 28.33 -27.55 -1.12
N TYR A 180 28.80 -27.17 0.07
CA TYR A 180 27.96 -26.73 1.18
C TYR A 180 27.29 -25.40 0.88
N GLN A 181 28.01 -24.41 0.36
CA GLN A 181 27.44 -23.12 -0.05
C GLN A 181 26.40 -23.30 -1.16
N GLU A 182 26.64 -24.18 -2.14
CA GLU A 182 25.62 -24.52 -3.14
C GLU A 182 24.38 -25.19 -2.52
N LYS A 183 24.56 -26.08 -1.54
CA LYS A 183 23.46 -26.74 -0.82
C LYS A 183 22.65 -25.72 -0.01
N VAL A 184 23.31 -24.85 0.75
CA VAL A 184 22.68 -23.77 1.52
C VAL A 184 21.98 -22.79 0.60
N ALA A 185 22.57 -22.42 -0.54
CA ALA A 185 21.97 -21.52 -1.52
C ALA A 185 20.67 -22.09 -2.14
N LYS A 186 20.58 -23.42 -2.32
CA LYS A 186 19.35 -24.11 -2.75
C LYS A 186 18.26 -24.12 -1.68
N LEU A 187 18.64 -24.02 -0.41
CA LEU A 187 17.73 -24.03 0.75
C LEU A 187 17.38 -22.62 1.25
N ALA A 188 18.14 -21.59 0.84
CA ALA A 188 17.92 -20.22 1.26
C ALA A 188 16.54 -19.74 0.80
N VAL A 189 15.83 -19.04 1.70
CA VAL A 189 14.61 -18.34 1.31
C VAL A 189 15.05 -17.08 0.59
N THR A 190 14.98 -17.13 -0.74
CA THR A 190 15.37 -16.03 -1.62
C THR A 190 14.31 -14.94 -1.69
N ASP A 191 13.09 -15.24 -1.24
CA ASP A 191 11.90 -14.49 -1.59
C ASP A 191 11.13 -14.02 -0.34
N TYR A 192 11.07 -12.71 -0.11
CA TYR A 192 10.35 -12.11 1.02
C TYR A 192 8.93 -11.73 0.60
N GLN A 193 8.14 -12.73 0.25
CA GLN A 193 6.70 -12.58 0.04
C GLN A 193 5.96 -12.82 1.35
N ARG A 194 5.07 -11.91 1.72
CA ARG A 194 4.22 -12.05 2.91
C ARG A 194 2.82 -11.54 2.61
N SER A 195 1.80 -12.20 3.12
CA SER A 195 0.45 -11.64 3.14
C SER A 195 -0.08 -11.48 4.56
N PHE A 196 -0.93 -10.48 4.75
CA PHE A 196 -1.46 -10.12 6.06
C PHE A 196 -2.95 -9.82 5.97
N ILE A 197 -3.69 -10.20 6.99
CA ILE A 197 -5.02 -9.64 7.32
C ILE A 197 -4.83 -8.56 8.39
N SER A 198 -5.57 -7.45 8.30
CA SER A 198 -5.36 -6.30 9.18
C SER A 198 -6.62 -5.44 9.35
N GLU A 199 -6.90 -5.01 10.57
CA GLU A 199 -7.94 -4.04 10.97
C GLU A 199 -7.30 -2.81 11.62
N GLY A 200 -6.32 -2.25 10.93
CA GLY A 200 -5.41 -1.22 11.39
C GLY A 200 -4.01 -1.77 11.63
N PHE A 201 -2.98 -0.97 11.39
CA PHE A 201 -1.58 -1.42 11.41
C PHE A 201 -1.08 -2.04 12.75
N ARG A 202 -1.87 -2.00 13.83
CA ARG A 202 -1.55 -2.70 15.09
C ARG A 202 -2.11 -4.13 15.17
N SER A 203 -2.99 -4.53 14.27
CA SER A 203 -3.61 -5.87 14.23
C SER A 203 -3.15 -6.70 13.03
N MET A 204 -2.13 -6.23 12.29
CA MET A 204 -1.54 -6.99 11.20
C MET A 204 -1.16 -8.40 11.66
N THR A 205 -1.73 -9.39 11.00
CA THR A 205 -1.49 -10.79 11.28
C THR A 205 -1.12 -11.47 9.96
N GLU A 206 0.02 -12.13 9.92
CA GLU A 206 0.48 -12.83 8.72
C GLU A 206 -0.40 -14.06 8.45
N ILE A 207 -0.81 -14.24 7.21
CA ILE A 207 -1.60 -15.41 6.78
C ILE A 207 -0.62 -16.53 6.40
N LYS A 208 -0.52 -17.56 7.24
CA LYS A 208 0.41 -18.70 7.06
C LYS A 208 -0.26 -20.06 6.88
N ASP A 209 -1.57 -20.12 7.03
CA ASP A 209 -2.36 -21.36 7.04
C ASP A 209 -2.69 -21.89 5.63
N GLY A 210 -2.23 -21.21 4.57
CA GLY A 210 -2.50 -21.58 3.18
C GLY A 210 -3.91 -21.26 2.69
N SER A 211 -4.72 -20.53 3.48
CA SER A 211 -6.07 -20.08 3.10
C SER A 211 -6.06 -19.01 1.99
N GLU A 212 -4.90 -18.41 1.73
CA GLU A 212 -4.63 -17.52 0.62
C GLU A 212 -3.52 -18.07 -0.27
N LYS A 213 -3.65 -17.85 -1.59
CA LYS A 213 -2.62 -18.17 -2.58
C LYS A 213 -2.29 -16.90 -3.34
N PHE A 214 -1.02 -16.51 -3.33
CA PHE A 214 -0.54 -15.40 -4.15
C PHE A 214 0.91 -15.65 -4.57
N SER A 215 1.37 -14.84 -5.52
CA SER A 215 2.78 -14.74 -5.89
C SER A 215 3.12 -13.28 -6.09
N ALA A 216 4.28 -12.85 -5.61
CA ALA A 216 4.78 -11.50 -5.79
C ALA A 216 6.27 -11.46 -6.12
N ASP A 217 6.65 -10.75 -7.18
CA ASP A 217 8.04 -10.68 -7.63
C ASP A 217 8.42 -9.22 -7.89
N MET A 218 9.71 -8.88 -7.83
CA MET A 218 10.20 -7.56 -8.18
C MET A 218 11.56 -7.56 -8.86
N VAL A 219 11.71 -6.71 -9.87
CA VAL A 219 12.97 -6.52 -10.59
C VAL A 219 13.32 -5.03 -10.65
N TYR A 220 14.62 -4.75 -10.51
CA TYR A 220 15.16 -3.41 -10.66
C TYR A 220 15.85 -3.25 -12.02
N GLY A 221 15.57 -2.15 -12.70
CA GLY A 221 16.24 -1.79 -13.95
C GLY A 221 15.89 -0.36 -14.37
N HIS A 222 16.79 0.29 -15.09
CA HIS A 222 16.56 1.66 -15.60
C HIS A 222 16.15 2.70 -14.52
N LYS A 223 16.74 2.62 -13.32
CA LYS A 223 16.41 3.49 -12.16
C LYS A 223 14.92 3.43 -11.76
N ALA A 224 14.35 2.24 -11.88
CA ALA A 224 12.98 1.97 -11.47
C ALA A 224 12.87 0.52 -10.99
N TRP A 225 11.88 0.29 -10.13
CA TRP A 225 11.43 -1.04 -9.78
C TRP A 225 10.16 -1.37 -10.55
N LYS A 226 10.02 -2.66 -10.90
CA LYS A 226 8.79 -3.26 -11.37
C LYS A 226 8.43 -4.38 -10.43
N GLY A 227 7.24 -4.32 -9.82
CA GLY A 227 6.72 -5.33 -8.92
C GLY A 227 5.44 -5.95 -9.48
N THR A 228 5.35 -7.28 -9.53
CA THR A 228 4.11 -7.99 -9.86
C THR A 228 3.51 -8.63 -8.63
N MET A 229 2.18 -8.56 -8.48
CA MET A 229 1.43 -9.34 -7.50
C MET A 229 0.29 -10.06 -8.21
N ILE A 230 0.15 -11.35 -7.96
CA ILE A 230 -0.81 -12.23 -8.61
C ILE A 230 -1.58 -13.01 -7.55
N ARG A 231 -2.90 -13.05 -7.66
CA ARG A 231 -3.77 -13.84 -6.78
C ARG A 231 -5.05 -14.30 -7.47
N PRO A 232 -5.75 -15.33 -6.96
CA PRO A 232 -7.12 -15.63 -7.34
C PRO A 232 -8.03 -14.41 -7.19
N LEU A 233 -9.08 -14.30 -8.00
CA LEU A 233 -10.12 -13.29 -7.80
C LEU A 233 -10.91 -13.55 -6.51
N LYS A 234 -11.03 -14.82 -6.11
CA LYS A 234 -11.74 -15.26 -4.91
C LYS A 234 -10.92 -16.26 -4.12
N ASP A 235 -10.87 -16.07 -2.80
CA ASP A 235 -10.31 -17.00 -1.80
C ASP A 235 -11.12 -16.91 -0.48
N ALA A 236 -10.51 -17.30 0.64
CA ALA A 236 -11.14 -17.27 1.96
C ALA A 236 -11.43 -15.84 2.48
N TYR A 237 -10.64 -14.84 2.08
CA TYR A 237 -10.74 -13.47 2.59
C TYR A 237 -11.37 -12.50 1.60
N LEU A 238 -11.16 -12.72 0.30
CA LEU A 238 -11.46 -11.76 -0.74
C LEU A 238 -12.36 -12.36 -1.83
N ASN A 239 -13.22 -11.52 -2.40
CA ASN A 239 -14.13 -11.90 -3.47
C ASN A 239 -14.28 -10.75 -4.48
N LEU A 240 -13.29 -10.61 -5.36
CA LEU A 240 -13.18 -9.51 -6.32
C LEU A 240 -14.06 -9.73 -7.54
N LYS A 241 -14.98 -8.80 -7.81
CA LYS A 241 -15.95 -8.88 -8.92
C LYS A 241 -16.27 -7.50 -9.48
N GLY A 242 -16.51 -7.42 -10.79
CA GLY A 242 -16.99 -6.20 -11.46
C GLY A 242 -15.99 -5.05 -11.36
N ALA A 243 -16.10 -4.22 -10.33
CA ALA A 243 -15.07 -3.27 -9.93
C ALA A 243 -14.83 -3.34 -8.42
N PHE A 244 -13.59 -3.13 -8.00
CA PHE A 244 -13.16 -3.19 -6.60
C PHE A 244 -12.01 -2.20 -6.36
N PRO A 245 -11.83 -1.71 -5.13
CA PRO A 245 -10.72 -0.80 -4.81
C PRO A 245 -9.42 -1.55 -4.55
N VAL A 246 -8.29 -0.92 -4.89
CA VAL A 246 -6.94 -1.38 -4.58
C VAL A 246 -6.11 -0.20 -4.08
N ALA A 247 -5.12 -0.45 -3.23
CA ALA A 247 -4.12 0.54 -2.86
C ALA A 247 -2.71 -0.06 -2.97
N PHE A 248 -1.74 0.81 -3.24
CA PHE A 248 -0.34 0.43 -3.41
C PHE A 248 0.53 1.18 -2.41
N ALA A 249 1.61 0.54 -1.97
CA ALA A 249 2.66 1.20 -1.21
C ALA A 249 4.03 0.82 -1.75
N ALA A 250 5.01 1.72 -1.59
CA ALA A 250 6.41 1.49 -1.93
C ALA A 250 7.32 2.00 -0.81
N TRP A 251 8.43 1.28 -0.60
CA TRP A 251 9.48 1.62 0.35
C TRP A 251 10.79 1.83 -0.41
N ASP A 252 11.48 2.92 -0.07
CA ASP A 252 12.84 3.27 -0.52
C ASP A 252 13.81 3.04 0.64
N GLY A 253 14.59 1.97 0.56
CA GLY A 253 15.51 1.51 1.59
C GLY A 253 16.67 2.48 1.83
N ALA A 254 17.13 3.18 0.80
CA ALA A 254 18.16 4.22 0.90
C ALA A 254 17.67 5.44 1.69
N LYS A 255 16.35 5.64 1.75
CA LYS A 255 15.69 6.61 2.61
C LYS A 255 15.24 6.04 3.96
N MET A 256 15.71 4.85 4.33
CA MET A 256 15.34 4.15 5.58
C MET A 256 13.84 3.87 5.71
N ASN A 257 13.10 3.75 4.60
CA ASN A 257 11.68 3.42 4.66
C ASN A 257 11.49 1.99 5.19
N ARG A 258 10.62 1.84 6.18
CA ARG A 258 10.12 0.57 6.72
C ARG A 258 8.79 0.82 7.41
N ASP A 259 8.01 -0.23 7.63
CA ASP A 259 6.74 -0.16 8.37
C ASP A 259 5.82 0.94 7.81
N GLY A 260 5.39 1.87 8.66
CA GLY A 260 4.56 3.02 8.28
C GLY A 260 5.32 4.16 7.58
N LEU A 261 6.66 4.15 7.56
CA LEU A 261 7.45 5.10 6.78
C LEU A 261 7.56 4.58 5.35
N LYS A 262 6.64 5.03 4.50
CA LYS A 262 6.43 4.58 3.13
C LYS A 262 5.76 5.64 2.28
N LEU A 263 5.75 5.43 0.97
CA LEU A 263 4.84 6.10 0.05
C LEU A 263 3.61 5.22 -0.17
N LEU A 264 2.41 5.81 -0.21
CA LEU A 264 1.16 5.09 -0.46
C LEU A 264 0.24 5.82 -1.44
N SER A 265 -0.53 5.07 -2.22
CA SER A 265 -1.68 5.60 -2.95
C SER A 265 -2.90 5.75 -2.03
N GLY A 266 -3.91 6.48 -2.50
CA GLY A 266 -5.27 6.28 -2.00
C GLY A 266 -5.91 5.00 -2.55
N TRP A 267 -7.19 4.79 -2.22
CA TRP A 267 -8.00 3.74 -2.85
C TRP A 267 -8.27 4.07 -4.32
N ILE A 268 -7.78 3.22 -5.21
CA ILE A 268 -7.90 3.32 -6.66
C ILE A 268 -8.91 2.29 -7.15
N PRO A 269 -9.92 2.65 -7.96
CA PRO A 269 -10.83 1.67 -8.51
C PRO A 269 -10.14 0.85 -9.59
N VAL A 270 -10.27 -0.48 -9.50
CA VAL A 270 -9.96 -1.44 -10.56
C VAL A 270 -11.26 -1.88 -11.21
N LYS A 271 -11.35 -1.78 -12.53
CA LYS A 271 -12.47 -2.30 -13.31
C LYS A 271 -12.03 -3.53 -14.10
N LEU A 272 -12.68 -4.67 -13.85
CA LEU A 272 -12.50 -5.87 -14.68
C LEU A 272 -13.19 -5.64 -16.03
N VAL A 273 -12.40 -5.44 -17.08
CA VAL A 273 -12.91 -5.16 -18.43
C VAL A 273 -13.74 -6.34 -18.91
N GLY A 274 -14.98 -6.07 -19.35
CA GLY A 274 -15.92 -7.11 -19.78
C GLY A 274 -16.82 -7.68 -18.68
N GLN A 275 -16.63 -7.29 -17.41
CA GLN A 275 -17.62 -7.58 -16.35
C GLN A 275 -18.54 -6.39 -16.11
N SER A 276 -19.80 -6.64 -15.77
CA SER A 276 -20.76 -5.62 -15.34
C SER A 276 -20.54 -5.22 -13.86
N GLY A 277 -21.27 -4.21 -13.38
CA GLY A 277 -21.25 -3.78 -11.98
C GLY A 277 -20.08 -2.85 -11.59
N GLY A 278 -20.15 -2.30 -10.38
CA GLY A 278 -19.09 -1.44 -9.83
C GLY A 278 -19.14 0.04 -10.23
N HIS A 279 -20.14 0.48 -11.00
CA HIS A 279 -20.30 1.88 -11.41
C HIS A 279 -20.35 2.85 -10.23
N LYS A 280 -21.09 2.50 -9.15
CA LYS A 280 -21.14 3.30 -7.91
C LYS A 280 -19.75 3.47 -7.29
N LEU A 281 -19.00 2.37 -7.15
CA LEU A 281 -17.63 2.40 -6.61
C LEU A 281 -16.71 3.29 -7.44
N VAL A 282 -16.68 3.09 -8.76
CA VAL A 282 -15.83 3.89 -9.66
C VAL A 282 -16.19 5.36 -9.51
N LYS A 283 -17.48 5.71 -9.62
CA LYS A 283 -17.96 7.09 -9.46
C LYS A 283 -17.56 7.68 -8.11
N THR A 284 -17.78 6.97 -7.01
CA THR A 284 -17.44 7.44 -5.65
C THR A 284 -15.94 7.73 -5.51
N LEU A 285 -15.07 6.91 -6.09
CA LEU A 285 -13.62 7.07 -5.93
C LEU A 285 -12.99 8.06 -6.91
N THR A 286 -13.60 8.28 -8.08
CA THR A 286 -13.03 9.17 -9.12
C THR A 286 -13.71 10.54 -9.18
N GLN A 287 -14.88 10.72 -8.58
CA GLN A 287 -15.60 11.98 -8.67
C GLN A 287 -14.85 13.09 -7.91
N PRO A 288 -14.57 14.24 -8.57
CA PRO A 288 -14.00 15.40 -7.89
C PRO A 288 -14.90 15.87 -6.74
N VAL A 289 -14.28 16.28 -5.64
CA VAL A 289 -15.00 16.90 -4.54
C VAL A 289 -15.46 18.29 -4.99
N LYS A 290 -16.76 18.56 -4.84
CA LYS A 290 -17.34 19.89 -5.02
C LYS A 290 -17.27 20.62 -3.68
N GLY A 291 -16.76 21.84 -3.67
CA GLY A 291 -16.67 22.70 -2.49
C GLY A 291 -15.75 23.90 -2.75
N ASP A 292 -15.96 24.96 -2.00
CA ASP A 292 -15.12 26.15 -1.99
C ASP A 292 -13.89 25.90 -1.12
N VAL A 293 -12.72 25.84 -1.77
CA VAL A 293 -11.43 25.55 -1.12
C VAL A 293 -11.01 26.69 -0.18
N GLU A 294 -11.29 27.94 -0.53
CA GLU A 294 -10.90 29.09 0.29
C GLU A 294 -11.79 29.17 1.53
N ASN A 295 -13.10 29.01 1.35
CA ASN A 295 -14.02 28.90 2.48
C ASN A 295 -13.70 27.68 3.36
N GLY A 296 -13.37 26.54 2.75
CA GLY A 296 -12.94 25.34 3.47
C GLY A 296 -11.72 25.54 4.35
N LYS A 297 -10.72 26.29 3.84
CA LYS A 297 -9.55 26.70 4.63
C LYS A 297 -9.96 27.58 5.82
N ASN A 298 -10.86 28.54 5.61
CA ASN A 298 -11.36 29.41 6.67
C ASN A 298 -12.12 28.61 7.75
N LEU A 299 -12.96 27.66 7.33
CA LEU A 299 -13.70 26.79 8.24
C LEU A 299 -12.77 25.89 9.06
N VAL A 300 -11.69 25.35 8.47
CA VAL A 300 -10.66 24.59 9.22
C VAL A 300 -10.02 25.43 10.33
N MET A 301 -9.79 26.72 10.08
CA MET A 301 -9.26 27.65 11.09
C MET A 301 -10.31 27.96 12.17
N GLN A 302 -11.53 28.30 11.76
CA GLN A 302 -12.63 28.68 12.66
C GLN A 302 -13.07 27.54 13.58
N ASN A 303 -13.06 26.30 13.09
CA ASN A 303 -13.41 25.10 13.87
C ASN A 303 -12.26 24.56 14.73
N GLY A 304 -11.12 25.27 14.78
CA GLY A 304 -10.01 24.93 15.67
C GLY A 304 -9.25 23.65 15.30
N CYS A 305 -9.42 23.13 14.07
CA CYS A 305 -8.77 21.89 13.63
C CYS A 305 -7.25 21.95 13.77
N MET A 306 -6.66 23.13 13.52
CA MET A 306 -5.23 23.42 13.67
C MET A 306 -4.72 23.35 15.12
N GLY A 307 -5.62 23.46 16.11
CA GLY A 307 -5.24 23.30 17.51
C GLY A 307 -4.71 21.90 17.81
N CYS A 308 -5.13 20.89 17.04
CA CYS A 308 -4.71 19.50 17.21
C CYS A 308 -3.93 18.94 16.03
N HIS A 309 -4.32 19.28 14.80
CA HIS A 309 -3.76 18.70 13.58
C HIS A 309 -2.69 19.58 12.94
N TYR A 310 -1.54 19.00 12.63
CA TYR A 310 -0.52 19.67 11.83
C TYR A 310 -0.98 19.82 10.37
N ILE A 311 -1.01 21.06 9.89
CA ILE A 311 -1.23 21.46 8.50
C ILE A 311 -0.04 22.34 8.06
N PRO A 312 0.55 22.13 6.88
CA PRO A 312 1.66 22.96 6.39
C PRO A 312 1.32 24.45 6.36
N GLY A 313 2.24 25.28 6.84
CA GLY A 313 2.05 26.73 6.94
C GLY A 313 1.24 27.19 8.17
N MET A 314 0.93 26.27 9.08
CA MET A 314 0.12 26.53 10.27
C MET A 314 0.81 25.98 11.52
N SER A 315 0.67 26.67 12.66
CA SER A 315 1.18 26.22 13.95
C SER A 315 0.20 25.24 14.60
N ALA A 316 0.68 24.02 14.89
CA ALA A 316 -0.01 23.04 15.72
C ALA A 316 1.01 22.45 16.71
N PRO A 317 0.60 22.08 17.93
CA PRO A 317 1.43 21.28 18.81
C PRO A 317 1.82 19.99 18.07
N GLY A 318 3.13 19.73 17.96
CA GLY A 318 3.59 18.52 17.29
C GLY A 318 2.93 17.27 17.88
N TYR A 319 2.43 16.38 17.04
CA TYR A 319 1.99 15.04 17.45
C TYR A 319 0.72 14.96 18.34
N MET A 320 -0.03 16.05 18.50
CA MET A 320 -1.31 16.06 19.25
C MET A 320 -2.42 15.26 18.56
N ALA A 321 -2.41 15.21 17.22
CA ALA A 321 -3.30 14.38 16.39
C ALA A 321 -2.56 13.93 15.12
N PRO A 322 -3.13 13.01 14.31
CA PRO A 322 -2.56 12.64 13.01
C PRO A 322 -2.28 13.86 12.12
N GLY A 323 -1.10 13.93 11.53
CA GLY A 323 -0.76 15.02 10.60
C GLY A 323 -1.61 14.99 9.33
N LEU A 324 -2.05 16.17 8.86
CA LEU A 324 -2.91 16.32 7.68
C LEU A 324 -2.18 16.77 6.42
N ALA A 325 -0.86 16.96 6.49
CA ALA A 325 -0.06 17.56 5.41
C ALA A 325 -0.21 16.91 4.03
N ASN A 326 -0.45 15.60 3.98
CA ASN A 326 -0.61 14.84 2.73
C ASN A 326 -1.97 14.12 2.65
N ILE A 327 -2.91 14.44 3.54
CA ILE A 327 -4.15 13.67 3.71
C ILE A 327 -4.96 13.61 2.42
N GLY A 328 -4.95 14.69 1.64
CA GLY A 328 -5.64 14.78 0.36
C GLY A 328 -5.09 13.79 -0.68
N GLY A 329 -3.86 13.31 -0.52
CA GLY A 329 -3.20 12.39 -1.45
C GLY A 329 -3.67 10.94 -1.30
N TYR A 330 -3.95 10.50 -0.07
CA TYR A 330 -4.24 9.09 0.23
C TYR A 330 -5.60 8.83 0.90
N ALA A 331 -6.28 9.83 1.47
CA ALA A 331 -7.63 9.66 1.98
C ALA A 331 -8.69 9.83 0.88
N THR A 332 -9.76 9.05 0.93
CA THR A 332 -10.97 9.28 0.12
C THR A 332 -11.74 10.48 0.68
N ALA A 333 -12.56 11.13 -0.15
CA ALA A 333 -13.39 12.24 0.31
C ALA A 333 -14.37 11.77 1.41
N ASP A 334 -14.95 10.58 1.26
CA ASP A 334 -15.92 10.06 2.23
C ASP A 334 -15.26 9.63 3.55
N TYR A 335 -14.01 9.15 3.52
CA TYR A 335 -13.24 8.95 4.76
C TYR A 335 -13.07 10.27 5.53
N LEU A 336 -12.81 11.38 4.82
CA LEU A 336 -12.67 12.69 5.46
C LEU A 336 -14.00 13.18 6.03
N ARG A 337 -15.10 13.03 5.28
CA ARG A 337 -16.44 13.36 5.78
C ARG A 337 -16.78 12.56 7.04
N GLU A 338 -16.58 11.25 6.99
CA GLU A 338 -16.82 10.35 8.11
C GLU A 338 -15.96 10.72 9.32
N SER A 339 -14.67 10.99 9.12
CA SER A 339 -13.77 11.37 10.21
C SER A 339 -14.15 12.68 10.91
N ILE A 340 -14.85 13.59 10.21
CA ILE A 340 -15.30 14.88 10.77
C ILE A 340 -16.64 14.72 11.51
N VAL A 341 -17.58 13.98 10.92
CA VAL A 341 -18.95 13.83 11.44
C VAL A 341 -19.05 12.74 12.51
N ASP A 342 -18.32 11.64 12.34
CA ASP A 342 -18.25 10.51 13.26
C ASP A 342 -16.79 10.04 13.45
N PRO A 343 -15.99 10.76 14.26
CA PRO A 343 -14.59 10.40 14.50
C PRO A 343 -14.41 9.04 15.19
N ASN A 344 -15.47 8.44 15.76
CA ASN A 344 -15.41 7.11 16.36
C ASN A 344 -15.51 5.99 15.33
N ALA A 345 -16.04 6.26 14.13
CA ALA A 345 -16.14 5.27 13.07
C ALA A 345 -14.79 4.71 12.63
N VAL A 346 -13.74 5.54 12.69
CA VAL A 346 -12.36 5.12 12.39
C VAL A 346 -11.39 5.82 13.33
N ILE A 347 -10.87 5.06 14.30
CA ILE A 347 -9.83 5.54 15.21
C ILE A 347 -8.49 4.96 14.79
N VAL A 348 -7.58 5.84 14.39
CA VAL A 348 -6.21 5.44 14.05
C VAL A 348 -5.52 4.90 15.32
N PRO A 349 -5.11 3.62 15.37
CA PRO A 349 -4.60 3.01 16.60
C PRO A 349 -3.19 3.49 17.01
N GLY A 350 -2.65 4.50 16.33
CA GLY A 350 -1.22 4.85 16.22
C GLY A 350 -0.60 5.74 17.25
N TYR A 351 -1.33 6.06 18.32
CA TYR A 351 -0.77 6.86 19.40
C TYR A 351 0.43 6.14 20.04
N ASN A 352 1.64 6.62 19.78
CA ASN A 352 2.88 6.16 20.40
C ASN A 352 3.29 7.17 21.45
N ARG A 353 3.25 6.83 22.73
CA ARG A 353 3.60 7.74 23.84
C ARG A 353 5.02 8.32 23.73
N ASN A 354 5.96 7.57 23.13
CA ASN A 354 7.35 8.01 22.97
C ASN A 354 7.55 8.97 21.79
N ALA A 355 6.77 8.80 20.72
CA ALA A 355 6.83 9.68 19.53
C ALA A 355 5.81 10.82 19.57
N HIS A 356 4.72 10.66 20.33
CA HIS A 356 3.58 11.56 20.45
C HIS A 356 3.28 11.84 21.94
N PRO A 357 4.11 12.63 22.65
CA PRO A 357 4.02 12.77 24.11
C PRO A 357 2.88 13.67 24.59
N ASN A 358 2.27 14.48 23.72
CA ASN A 358 1.37 15.56 24.14
C ASN A 358 0.01 15.06 24.63
N THR A 359 -0.72 14.27 23.83
CA THR A 359 -2.08 13.82 24.18
C THR A 359 -2.46 12.51 23.47
N PRO A 360 -3.21 11.61 24.14
CA PRO A 360 -3.79 10.44 23.49
C PRO A 360 -4.78 10.86 22.40
N TRP A 361 -4.75 10.16 21.26
CA TRP A 361 -5.70 10.39 20.16
C TRP A 361 -7.07 9.75 20.41
N TYR A 362 -7.15 8.86 21.40
CA TYR A 362 -8.39 8.24 21.84
C TYR A 362 -8.27 7.84 23.31
N ASN A 363 -9.42 7.69 23.96
CA ASN A 363 -9.58 7.06 25.27
C ASN A 363 -10.22 5.68 25.11
N VAL A 364 -10.21 4.88 26.18
CA VAL A 364 -10.95 3.62 26.24
C VAL A 364 -12.06 3.76 27.28
N VAL A 365 -13.31 3.67 26.83
CA VAL A 365 -14.50 3.73 27.67
C VAL A 365 -15.27 2.42 27.45
N ASP A 366 -15.54 1.68 28.52
CA ASP A 366 -16.20 0.37 28.48
C ASP A 366 -15.57 -0.62 27.48
N GLY A 367 -14.24 -0.64 27.43
CA GLY A 367 -13.46 -1.51 26.54
C GLY A 367 -13.47 -1.09 25.06
N LYS A 368 -14.13 0.02 24.71
CA LYS A 368 -14.19 0.54 23.33
C LYS A 368 -13.36 1.81 23.21
N ARG A 369 -12.68 1.97 22.06
CA ARG A 369 -11.96 3.20 21.76
C ARG A 369 -12.96 4.33 21.49
N GLN A 370 -12.71 5.49 22.08
CA GLN A 370 -13.45 6.72 21.83
C GLN A 370 -12.46 7.80 21.40
N SER A 371 -12.67 8.39 20.24
CA SER A 371 -11.82 9.45 19.68
C SER A 371 -11.75 10.65 20.60
N THR A 372 -10.55 11.24 20.72
CA THR A 372 -10.37 12.54 21.37
C THR A 372 -10.90 13.68 20.49
N MET A 373 -10.94 13.47 19.16
CA MET A 373 -11.56 14.42 18.24
C MET A 373 -13.09 14.36 18.43
N PRO A 374 -13.76 15.48 18.79
CA PRO A 374 -15.21 15.52 18.90
C PRO A 374 -15.84 15.47 17.51
N PRO A 375 -17.10 15.00 17.40
CA PRO A 375 -17.86 15.14 16.16
C PRO A 375 -18.15 16.62 15.89
N TYR A 376 -18.05 17.04 14.62
CA TYR A 376 -18.36 18.41 14.21
C TYR A 376 -19.71 18.44 13.47
N PRO A 377 -20.75 19.06 14.06
CA PRO A 377 -22.07 19.15 13.45
C PRO A 377 -22.09 20.28 12.41
N LEU A 378 -21.55 19.99 11.23
CA LEU A 378 -21.50 20.92 10.09
C LEU A 378 -22.65 20.66 9.13
N ASP A 379 -23.18 21.73 8.53
CA ASP A 379 -24.04 21.59 7.36
C ASP A 379 -23.28 20.99 6.16
N GLU A 380 -24.02 20.46 5.18
CA GLU A 380 -23.43 19.76 4.04
C GLU A 380 -22.47 20.63 3.23
N LYS A 381 -22.77 21.93 3.07
CA LYS A 381 -21.92 22.85 2.31
C LYS A 381 -20.61 23.08 3.06
N SER A 382 -20.67 23.40 4.34
CA SER A 382 -19.51 23.63 5.20
C SER A 382 -18.60 22.38 5.24
N LEU A 383 -19.19 21.19 5.38
CA LEU A 383 -18.45 19.93 5.35
C LEU A 383 -17.77 19.71 4.00
N ASN A 384 -18.47 19.93 2.89
CA ASN A 384 -17.92 19.77 1.55
C ASN A 384 -16.79 20.76 1.24
N ASP A 385 -16.91 22.02 1.70
CA ASP A 385 -15.88 23.04 1.57
C ASP A 385 -14.60 22.62 2.34
N ILE A 386 -14.73 22.18 3.60
CA ILE A 386 -13.60 21.64 4.37
C ILE A 386 -12.95 20.45 3.66
N VAL A 387 -13.74 19.48 3.17
CA VAL A 387 -13.22 18.31 2.47
C VAL A 387 -12.53 18.71 1.17
N ALA A 388 -13.07 19.68 0.43
CA ALA A 388 -12.43 20.21 -0.78
C ALA A 388 -11.05 20.80 -0.45
N TYR A 389 -10.95 21.60 0.61
CA TYR A 389 -9.66 22.12 1.10
C TYR A 389 -8.70 20.99 1.52
N LEU A 390 -9.13 20.03 2.35
CA LEU A 390 -8.28 18.92 2.78
C LEU A 390 -7.79 18.06 1.62
N LYS A 391 -8.60 17.92 0.56
CA LYS A 391 -8.20 17.25 -0.68
C LYS A 391 -7.11 18.00 -1.46
N THR A 392 -6.88 19.29 -1.20
CA THR A 392 -5.73 20.02 -1.77
C THR A 392 -4.41 19.74 -1.05
N LEU A 393 -4.46 19.22 0.19
CA LEU A 393 -3.27 18.94 0.99
C LEU A 393 -2.55 17.69 0.48
N LYS A 394 -1.64 17.91 -0.47
CA LYS A 394 -0.87 16.87 -1.15
C LYS A 394 0.58 17.31 -1.30
N SER A 395 1.50 16.39 -1.09
CA SER A 395 2.89 16.61 -1.48
C SER A 395 2.97 16.74 -3.00
N GLU A 396 3.84 17.63 -3.46
CA GLU A 396 4.22 17.78 -4.86
C GLU A 396 4.72 16.43 -5.41
N VAL A 397 4.35 16.14 -6.66
CA VAL A 397 4.77 14.92 -7.39
C VAL A 397 6.11 15.20 -8.08
N LYS A 398 7.10 14.33 -7.87
CA LYS A 398 8.40 14.40 -8.50
C LYS A 398 8.80 13.09 -9.17
#